data_AF-A0A7X2NPL9-F1
#
_entry.id   AF-A0A7X2NPL9-F1
#
_cell.length_a   1.000
_cell.length_b   1.000
_cell.length_c   1.000
_cell.angle_alpha   90.00
_cell.angle_beta   90.00
_cell.angle_gamma   90.00
#
_symmetry.space_group_name_H-M   'P 1'
#
loop_
_entity.id
_entity.type
_entity.pdbx_description
1 polymer ?
#
loop_
_entity_poly.entity_id
_entity_poly.type
_entity_poly.pdbx_seq_one_letter_code
_entity_poly.pdbx_strand_id
1 'polypeptide(L)'
;MDRKRLIEECDAQSVVDYLQMECQHRGRYTFILCPGHEARLGRPDTKMGNAILKKNGYYCYACSIFVTTHDMIMEYLDCSSDEAYRIMAEAMGGVELYAGDSKTPALNLPKYRLTQEECAVIGLYPKFSPTIATVQTTGGEKHIQDGLYILWQRNPDAYFGLIVKRAKEMRKKYQYLKTHYASAKADLAYQIYDILGECFDHSVYKTMDRVLAERIEICNKIITIFSKARNPKPAK
;
A
#
# COMPACT_ATOMS: atom_id res chain seq x y z
N MET A 1 24.75 -7.86 -8.15
CA MET A 1 23.59 -7.10 -8.65
C MET A 1 24.10 -5.99 -9.57
N ASP A 2 23.57 -5.88 -10.78
CA ASP A 2 23.91 -4.79 -11.72
C ASP A 2 23.20 -3.50 -11.32
N ARG A 3 23.89 -2.69 -10.50
CA ARG A 3 23.36 -1.45 -9.95
C ARG A 3 23.22 -0.34 -11.00
N LYS A 4 24.07 -0.33 -12.03
CA LYS A 4 24.00 0.72 -13.07
C LYS A 4 22.73 0.61 -13.87
N ARG A 5 22.46 -0.61 -14.37
CA ARG A 5 21.23 -0.90 -15.10
C ARG A 5 19.99 -0.63 -14.25
N LEU A 6 20.01 -1.01 -12.97
CA LEU A 6 18.90 -0.74 -12.06
C LEU A 6 18.65 0.76 -11.87
N ILE A 7 19.69 1.60 -11.73
CA ILE A 7 19.52 3.06 -11.59
C ILE A 7 18.94 3.69 -12.87
N GLU A 8 19.32 3.18 -14.05
CA GLU A 8 18.85 3.70 -15.34
C GLU A 8 17.40 3.32 -15.66
N GLU A 9 17.02 2.08 -15.33
CA GLU A 9 15.68 1.54 -15.56
C GLU A 9 14.68 1.90 -14.47
N CYS A 10 15.15 2.18 -13.24
CA CYS A 10 14.28 2.42 -12.11
C CYS A 10 13.42 3.67 -12.29
N ASP A 11 12.13 3.48 -12.09
CA ASP A 11 11.15 4.54 -11.99
C ASP A 11 10.76 4.75 -10.52
N ALA A 12 10.92 5.99 -10.03
CA ALA A 12 10.65 6.31 -8.63
C ALA A 12 9.17 6.08 -8.25
N GLN A 13 8.23 6.20 -9.20
CA GLN A 13 6.82 5.92 -8.92
C GLN A 13 6.61 4.44 -8.58
N SER A 14 7.27 3.54 -9.31
CA SER A 14 7.24 2.10 -9.01
C SER A 14 7.73 1.79 -7.59
N VAL A 15 8.76 2.50 -7.11
CA VAL A 15 9.27 2.37 -5.74
C VAL A 15 8.29 2.92 -4.71
N VAL A 16 7.72 4.10 -4.96
CA VAL A 16 6.69 4.73 -4.11
C VAL A 16 5.47 3.81 -3.96
N ASP A 17 5.01 3.22 -5.07
CA ASP A 17 3.88 2.30 -5.10
C ASP A 17 4.22 0.99 -4.38
N TYR A 18 5.43 0.48 -4.59
CA TYR A 18 5.91 -0.71 -3.88
C TYR A 18 6.00 -0.47 -2.38
N LEU A 19 6.55 0.65 -1.93
CA LEU A 19 6.63 0.99 -0.50
C LEU A 19 5.30 1.46 0.09
N GLN A 20 4.33 1.74 -0.77
CA GLN A 20 3.01 2.28 -0.43
C GLN A 20 3.14 3.59 0.36
N MET A 21 4.07 4.43 -0.09
CA MET A 21 4.26 5.76 0.48
C MET A 21 3.02 6.59 0.22
N GLU A 22 2.68 7.45 1.18
CA GLU A 22 1.59 8.39 0.99
C GLU A 22 1.93 9.37 -0.15
N CYS A 23 1.09 9.42 -1.17
CA CYS A 23 1.28 10.30 -2.32
C CYS A 23 -0.04 10.91 -2.82
N GLN A 24 0.06 12.10 -3.41
CA GLN A 24 -1.07 12.81 -3.99
C GLN A 24 -0.79 13.17 -5.44
N HIS A 25 -1.66 12.74 -6.35
CA HIS A 25 -1.57 13.08 -7.77
C HIS A 25 -2.28 14.42 -8.02
N ARG A 26 -1.57 15.39 -8.61
CA ARG A 26 -2.15 16.67 -9.05
C ARG A 26 -1.63 17.03 -10.43
N GLY A 27 -2.47 16.85 -11.45
CA GLY A 27 -2.08 17.03 -12.85
C GLY A 27 -0.97 16.05 -13.23
N ARG A 28 0.14 16.58 -13.77
CA ARG A 28 1.30 15.77 -14.18
C ARG A 28 2.28 15.42 -13.04
N TYR A 29 1.99 15.85 -11.81
CA TYR A 29 2.92 15.73 -10.69
C TYR A 29 2.37 14.80 -9.62
N THR A 30 3.24 13.91 -9.14
CA THR A 30 3.02 13.14 -7.92
C THR A 30 3.72 13.85 -6.77
N PHE A 31 2.96 14.18 -5.74
CA PHE A 31 3.43 14.82 -4.53
C PHE A 31 3.60 13.77 -3.42
N ILE A 32 4.66 13.90 -2.63
CA ILE A 32 4.97 13.03 -1.49
C ILE A 32 5.33 13.89 -0.28
N LEU A 33 5.28 13.33 0.92
CA LEU A 33 5.96 13.91 2.08
C LEU A 33 7.46 13.67 1.93
N CYS A 34 8.29 14.69 2.20
CA CYS A 34 9.74 14.57 2.10
C CYS A 34 10.28 13.60 3.16
N PRO A 35 10.87 12.45 2.78
CA PRO A 35 11.37 11.47 3.75
C PRO A 35 12.47 12.01 4.66
N GLY A 36 13.47 12.71 4.11
CA GLY A 36 14.55 13.30 4.91
C GLY A 36 14.28 14.73 5.43
N HIS A 37 13.01 15.17 5.54
CA HIS A 37 12.70 16.54 5.98
C HIS A 37 13.13 16.79 7.43
N GLU A 38 12.84 15.84 8.31
CA GLU A 38 13.15 15.93 9.73
C GLU A 38 14.66 15.92 9.99
N ALA A 39 15.38 15.00 9.35
CA ALA A 39 16.84 14.92 9.45
C ALA A 39 17.54 16.21 9.01
N ARG A 40 16.96 16.95 8.06
CA ARG A 40 17.55 18.19 7.51
C ARG A 40 17.10 19.46 8.21
N LEU A 41 15.83 19.56 8.58
CA LEU A 41 15.22 20.80 9.10
C LEU A 41 14.82 20.71 10.57
N GLY A 42 15.05 19.58 11.23
CA GLY A 42 14.71 19.35 12.64
C GLY A 42 13.22 19.31 12.94
N ARG A 43 12.37 19.15 11.91
CA ARG A 43 10.91 19.05 12.03
C ARG A 43 10.34 18.12 10.95
N PRO A 44 9.27 17.36 11.24
CA PRO A 44 8.64 16.49 10.25
C PRO A 44 7.96 17.30 9.14
N ASP A 45 7.94 16.74 7.92
CA ASP A 45 7.16 17.32 6.83
C ASP A 45 5.67 17.06 7.09
N THR A 46 4.89 18.13 7.15
CA THR A 46 3.43 18.06 7.33
C THR A 46 2.67 18.50 6.08
N LYS A 47 3.38 18.90 5.01
CA LYS A 47 2.77 19.47 3.82
C LYS A 47 3.19 18.67 2.58
N MET A 48 2.28 17.83 2.09
CA MET A 48 2.43 17.03 0.86
C MET A 48 2.84 17.87 -0.36
N GLY A 49 2.58 19.18 -0.38
CA GLY A 49 3.02 20.08 -1.46
C GLY A 49 4.52 20.37 -1.51
N ASN A 50 5.30 20.00 -0.48
CA ASN A 50 6.71 20.36 -0.35
C ASN A 50 7.64 19.51 -1.22
N ALA A 51 7.30 18.26 -1.50
CA ALA A 51 8.12 17.37 -2.30
C ALA A 51 7.36 16.79 -3.49
N ILE A 52 8.04 16.76 -4.63
CA ILE A 52 7.52 16.18 -5.87
C ILE A 52 8.39 15.04 -6.34
N LEU A 53 7.74 13.97 -6.80
CA LEU A 53 8.40 12.86 -7.43
C LEU A 53 8.89 13.25 -8.84
N LYS A 54 10.04 12.70 -9.20
CA LYS A 54 10.68 12.78 -10.51
C LYS A 54 11.04 11.36 -10.93
N LYS A 55 11.41 11.18 -12.20
CA LYS A 55 11.75 9.86 -12.75
C LYS A 55 12.75 9.07 -11.88
N ASN A 56 13.81 9.74 -11.41
CA ASN A 56 14.93 9.09 -10.71
C ASN A 56 15.06 9.53 -9.23
N GLY A 57 13.95 9.94 -8.60
CA GLY A 57 13.94 10.33 -7.19
C GLY A 57 12.91 11.40 -6.88
N TYR A 58 13.21 12.29 -5.94
CA TYR A 58 12.31 13.40 -5.60
C TYR A 58 13.06 14.71 -5.41
N TYR A 59 12.33 15.82 -5.58
CA TYR A 59 12.82 17.15 -5.25
C TYR A 59 11.96 17.74 -4.15
N CYS A 60 12.57 18.20 -3.06
CA CYS A 60 11.88 18.93 -2.01
C CYS A 60 12.18 20.42 -2.12
N TYR A 61 11.15 21.24 -2.30
CA TYR A 61 11.25 22.70 -2.37
C TYR A 61 11.64 23.32 -1.03
N ALA A 62 11.19 22.74 0.08
CA ALA A 62 11.51 23.24 1.42
C ALA A 62 12.95 22.94 1.83
N CYS A 63 13.47 21.75 1.48
CA CYS A 63 14.87 21.39 1.71
C CYS A 63 15.81 21.90 0.60
N SER A 64 15.25 22.36 -0.53
CA SER A 64 15.98 22.80 -1.73
C SER A 64 16.99 21.76 -2.27
N ILE A 65 16.63 20.47 -2.21
CA ILE A 65 17.52 19.37 -2.59
C ILE A 65 16.80 18.34 -3.47
N PHE A 66 17.55 17.80 -4.43
CA PHE A 66 17.18 16.61 -5.18
C PHE A 66 17.80 15.38 -4.53
N VAL A 67 17.00 14.34 -4.31
CA VAL A 67 17.41 13.07 -3.70
C VAL A 67 17.11 11.95 -4.68
N THR A 68 18.07 11.04 -4.88
CA THR A 68 17.92 9.92 -5.81
C THR A 68 16.92 8.90 -5.29
N THR A 69 16.37 8.03 -6.15
CA THR A 69 15.46 6.95 -5.71
C THR A 69 16.10 6.06 -4.65
N HIS A 70 17.38 5.71 -4.80
CA HIS A 70 18.13 4.94 -3.81
C HIS A 70 18.17 5.65 -2.45
N ASP A 71 18.57 6.92 -2.44
CA ASP A 71 18.70 7.69 -1.21
C ASP A 71 17.32 7.99 -0.59
N MET A 72 16.28 8.12 -1.40
CA MET A 72 14.89 8.24 -0.94
C MET A 72 14.47 7.00 -0.15
N ILE A 73 14.80 5.79 -0.62
CA ILE A 73 14.50 4.54 0.10
C ILE A 73 15.27 4.52 1.42
N MET A 74 16.56 4.88 1.40
CA MET A 74 17.37 4.96 2.62
C MET A 74 16.80 5.96 3.62
N GLU A 75 16.39 7.14 3.18
CA GLU A 75 15.79 8.16 4.05
C GLU A 75 14.43 7.71 4.62
N TYR A 76 13.64 6.99 3.81
CA TYR A 76 12.28 6.59 4.18
C TYR A 76 12.24 5.37 5.11
N LEU A 77 13.14 4.42 4.91
CA LEU A 77 13.18 3.17 5.67
C LEU A 77 14.29 3.13 6.70
N ASP A 78 15.25 4.06 6.64
CA ASP A 78 16.48 4.06 7.43
C ASP A 78 17.26 2.74 7.31
N CYS A 79 17.38 2.25 6.06
CA CYS A 79 18.05 0.99 5.74
C CYS A 79 19.45 1.21 5.18
N SER A 80 20.25 0.14 5.12
CA SER A 80 21.56 0.18 4.48
C SER A 80 21.44 0.40 2.95
N SER A 81 22.51 0.91 2.33
CA SER A 81 22.54 1.10 0.86
C SER A 81 22.27 -0.20 0.09
N ASP A 82 22.80 -1.33 0.56
CA ASP A 82 22.58 -2.61 -0.12
C ASP A 82 21.12 -3.09 -0.01
N GLU A 83 20.47 -2.86 1.13
CA GLU A 83 19.04 -3.12 1.29
C GLU A 83 18.21 -2.19 0.40
N ALA A 84 18.58 -0.91 0.28
CA ALA A 84 17.89 0.03 -0.59
C ALA A 84 17.92 -0.41 -2.05
N TYR A 85 19.08 -0.86 -2.57
CA TYR A 85 19.17 -1.43 -3.92
C TYR A 85 18.32 -2.69 -4.10
N ARG A 86 18.27 -3.57 -3.09
CA ARG A 86 17.42 -4.77 -3.14
C ARG A 86 15.94 -4.39 -3.21
N ILE A 87 15.50 -3.42 -2.41
CA ILE A 87 14.11 -2.92 -2.41
C ILE A 87 13.78 -2.28 -3.75
N MET A 88 14.71 -1.49 -4.29
CA MET A 88 14.57 -0.88 -5.61
C MET A 88 14.42 -1.96 -6.70
N ALA A 89 15.20 -3.05 -6.65
CA ALA A 89 15.08 -4.15 -7.59
C ALA A 89 13.77 -4.96 -7.43
N GLU A 90 13.32 -5.21 -6.20
CA GLU A 90 12.01 -5.83 -5.94
C GLU A 90 10.86 -4.98 -6.50
N ALA A 91 10.91 -3.66 -6.32
CA ALA A 91 9.93 -2.75 -6.89
C ALA A 91 9.90 -2.79 -8.42
N MET A 92 11.04 -3.06 -9.06
CA MET A 92 11.17 -3.20 -10.51
C MET A 92 10.84 -4.60 -11.04
N GLY A 93 10.32 -5.51 -10.20
CA GLY A 93 9.85 -6.83 -10.63
C GLY A 93 10.67 -8.02 -10.09
N GLY A 94 11.65 -7.77 -9.22
CA GLY A 94 12.37 -8.79 -8.48
C GLY A 94 13.89 -8.65 -8.58
N VAL A 95 14.59 -8.98 -7.50
CA VAL A 95 16.06 -8.91 -7.45
C VAL A 95 16.72 -9.77 -8.53
N GLU A 96 16.10 -10.89 -8.92
CA GLU A 96 16.60 -11.82 -9.93
C GLU A 96 16.82 -11.19 -11.31
N LEU A 97 16.07 -10.13 -11.65
CA LEU A 97 16.22 -9.41 -12.93
C LEU A 97 17.52 -8.61 -13.02
N TYR A 98 18.10 -8.31 -11.85
CA TYR A 98 19.28 -7.48 -11.67
C TYR A 98 20.40 -8.25 -10.94
N ALA A 99 20.18 -9.50 -10.56
CA ALA A 99 21.20 -10.35 -9.98
C ALA A 99 22.26 -10.68 -11.04
N GLY A 100 23.54 -10.56 -10.68
CA GLY A 100 24.55 -11.40 -11.33
C GLY A 100 24.44 -12.81 -10.73
N ASP A 101 25.17 -13.80 -11.23
CA ASP A 101 25.12 -15.24 -10.88
C ASP A 101 25.07 -15.62 -9.37
N SER A 102 25.21 -14.67 -8.46
CA SER A 102 24.99 -14.82 -7.02
C SER A 102 23.50 -14.85 -6.66
N LYS A 103 23.03 -15.97 -6.11
CA LYS A 103 21.75 -16.06 -5.37
C LYS A 103 21.81 -15.16 -4.13
N THR A 104 21.21 -13.98 -4.20
CA THR A 104 21.04 -13.11 -3.04
C THR A 104 19.87 -13.56 -2.19
N PRO A 105 19.98 -13.57 -0.84
CA PRO A 105 18.85 -13.91 0.02
C PRO A 105 17.72 -12.89 -0.16
N ALA A 106 16.49 -13.40 -0.23
CA ALA A 106 15.29 -12.60 -0.39
C ALA A 106 15.14 -11.55 0.73
N LEU A 107 14.65 -10.37 0.38
CA LEU A 107 14.28 -9.35 1.36
C LEU A 107 13.31 -9.93 2.40
N ASN A 108 13.45 -9.52 3.65
CA ASN A 108 12.54 -9.92 4.73
C ASN A 108 11.23 -9.12 4.65
N LEU A 109 10.58 -9.15 3.48
CA LEU A 109 9.31 -8.53 3.18
C LEU A 109 8.32 -9.58 2.68
N PRO A 110 7.03 -9.51 3.06
CA PRO A 110 6.03 -10.38 2.48
C PRO A 110 5.90 -10.08 0.98
N LYS A 111 6.07 -11.11 0.15
CA LYS A 111 5.85 -11.02 -1.31
C LYS A 111 4.45 -10.51 -1.67
N TYR A 112 3.45 -10.84 -0.86
CA TYR A 112 2.07 -10.41 -1.05
C TYR A 112 1.66 -9.42 0.04
N ARG A 113 1.36 -8.19 -0.38
CA ARG A 113 0.92 -7.08 0.47
C ARG A 113 -0.38 -6.51 -0.05
N LEU A 114 -1.19 -6.00 0.87
CA LEU A 114 -2.44 -5.33 0.54
C LEU A 114 -2.14 -3.89 0.15
N THR A 115 -2.82 -3.36 -0.86
CA THR A 115 -2.84 -1.91 -1.07
C THR A 115 -3.65 -1.20 0.02
N GLN A 116 -3.53 0.13 0.12
CA GLN A 116 -4.37 0.92 1.03
C GLN A 116 -5.86 0.76 0.74
N GLU A 117 -6.23 0.72 -0.53
CA GLU A 117 -7.59 0.43 -0.96
C GLU A 117 -8.02 -0.97 -0.49
N GLU A 118 -7.20 -1.99 -0.74
CA GLU A 118 -7.51 -3.37 -0.33
C GLU A 118 -7.66 -3.47 1.20
N CYS A 119 -6.78 -2.81 1.98
CA CYS A 119 -6.88 -2.68 3.43
C CYS A 119 -8.16 -1.97 3.90
N ALA A 120 -8.59 -0.92 3.19
CA ALA A 120 -9.84 -0.21 3.49
C ALA A 120 -11.06 -1.07 3.20
N VAL A 121 -11.08 -1.76 2.06
CA VAL A 121 -12.18 -2.65 1.65
C VAL A 121 -12.37 -3.79 2.65
N ILE A 122 -11.30 -4.33 3.24
CA ILE A 122 -11.43 -5.41 4.24
C ILE A 122 -11.51 -4.90 5.69
N GLY A 123 -11.63 -3.59 5.90
CA GLY A 123 -11.83 -2.98 7.22
C GLY A 123 -10.63 -3.16 8.15
N LEU A 124 -9.42 -3.10 7.59
CA LEU A 124 -8.16 -3.02 8.34
C LEU A 124 -7.64 -1.58 8.42
N TYR A 125 -7.89 -0.75 7.41
CA TYR A 125 -7.59 0.69 7.47
C TYR A 125 -8.70 1.45 8.23
N PRO A 126 -8.39 2.51 9.01
CA PRO A 126 -7.08 3.10 9.28
C PRO A 126 -6.29 2.44 10.42
N LYS A 127 -6.85 1.40 11.06
CA LYS A 127 -6.21 0.73 12.20
C LYS A 127 -4.85 0.11 11.86
N PHE A 128 -4.71 -0.38 10.63
CA PHE A 128 -3.48 -0.92 10.07
C PHE A 128 -3.18 -0.16 8.78
N SER A 129 -2.01 0.48 8.73
CA SER A 129 -1.49 1.10 7.52
C SER A 129 -0.69 0.06 6.74
N PRO A 130 -0.87 -0.07 5.43
CA PRO A 130 -0.06 -0.99 4.63
C PRO A 130 1.34 -0.42 4.33
N THR A 131 1.54 0.88 4.61
CA THR A 131 2.78 1.61 4.41
C THR A 131 3.90 1.08 5.30
N ILE A 132 5.05 0.80 4.70
CA ILE A 132 6.26 0.38 5.41
C ILE A 132 7.05 1.66 5.74
N ALA A 133 6.63 2.43 6.74
CA ALA A 133 7.38 3.61 7.20
C ALA A 133 8.01 3.35 8.57
N THR A 134 9.24 3.82 8.79
CA THR A 134 9.84 3.95 10.12
C THR A 134 9.43 5.30 10.71
N VAL A 135 8.75 5.30 11.85
CA VAL A 135 8.47 6.52 12.63
C VAL A 135 9.55 6.65 13.69
N GLN A 136 10.25 7.79 13.72
CA GLN A 136 11.10 8.17 14.85
C GLN A 136 10.19 8.71 15.96
N THR A 137 10.21 8.07 17.13
CA THR A 137 9.59 8.67 18.33
C THR A 137 10.58 9.60 19.01
N THR A 138 10.08 10.53 19.83
CA THR A 138 10.84 11.54 20.57
C THR A 138 11.95 10.97 21.48
N GLY A 139 11.99 9.65 21.68
CA GLY A 139 13.01 8.92 22.44
C GLY A 139 14.11 8.25 21.60
N GLY A 140 14.12 8.43 20.26
CA GLY A 140 15.13 7.85 19.37
C GLY A 140 14.92 6.37 19.02
N GLU A 141 13.87 5.72 19.55
CA GLU A 141 13.48 4.37 19.13
C GLU A 141 12.73 4.41 17.79
N LYS A 142 13.27 3.62 16.85
CA LYS A 142 12.82 3.49 15.46
C LYS A 142 11.83 2.33 15.38
N HIS A 143 10.56 2.63 15.12
CA HIS A 143 9.54 1.59 14.94
C HIS A 143 8.95 1.64 13.54
N ILE A 144 8.92 0.49 12.86
CA ILE A 144 8.09 0.30 11.66
C ILE A 144 6.64 0.36 12.14
N GLN A 145 5.90 1.39 11.72
CA GLN A 145 4.51 1.57 12.15
C GLN A 145 3.57 0.74 11.25
N ASP A 146 3.76 -0.58 11.26
CA ASP A 146 2.79 -1.49 10.61
C ASP A 146 2.54 -2.73 11.47
N GLY A 147 1.33 -2.81 12.03
CA GLY A 147 0.86 -3.97 12.78
C GLY A 147 0.73 -5.23 11.94
N LEU A 148 0.55 -5.13 10.61
CA LEU A 148 0.50 -6.27 9.69
C LEU A 148 1.89 -6.79 9.37
N TYR A 149 2.86 -5.93 9.07
CA TYR A 149 4.24 -6.33 8.87
C TYR A 149 4.85 -6.99 10.11
N ILE A 150 4.65 -6.41 11.30
CA ILE A 150 5.09 -7.02 12.57
C ILE A 150 4.43 -8.39 12.77
N LEU A 151 3.15 -8.53 12.41
CA LEU A 151 2.46 -9.82 12.47
C LEU A 151 3.08 -10.84 11.52
N TRP A 152 3.42 -10.44 10.29
CA TRP A 152 4.08 -11.31 9.32
C TRP A 152 5.45 -11.78 9.80
N GLN A 153 6.28 -10.86 10.31
CA GLN A 153 7.60 -11.20 10.84
C GLN A 153 7.53 -12.23 11.99
N ARG A 154 6.52 -12.11 12.87
CA ARG A 154 6.33 -13.02 14.00
C ARG A 154 5.67 -14.33 13.61
N ASN A 155 4.67 -14.28 12.74
CA ASN A 155 3.89 -15.43 12.32
C ASN A 155 3.27 -15.20 10.92
N PRO A 156 3.95 -15.66 9.86
CA PRO A 156 3.44 -15.53 8.50
C PRO A 156 2.06 -16.18 8.28
N ASP A 157 1.76 -17.32 8.92
CA ASP A 157 0.46 -17.98 8.80
C ASP A 157 -0.66 -17.12 9.40
N ALA A 158 -0.42 -16.50 10.54
CA ALA A 158 -1.37 -15.59 11.17
C ALA A 158 -1.63 -14.35 10.32
N TYR A 159 -0.60 -13.81 9.64
CA TYR A 159 -0.75 -12.70 8.69
C TYR A 159 -1.69 -13.08 7.53
N PHE A 160 -1.41 -14.17 6.82
CA PHE A 160 -2.27 -14.60 5.71
C PHE A 160 -3.67 -15.01 6.20
N GLY A 161 -3.74 -15.68 7.36
CA GLY A 161 -4.99 -16.11 7.99
C GLY A 161 -5.90 -14.93 8.36
N LEU A 162 -5.36 -13.87 8.96
CA LEU A 162 -6.09 -12.65 9.31
C LEU A 162 -6.67 -11.98 8.07
N ILE A 163 -5.85 -11.78 7.03
CA ILE A 163 -6.27 -11.12 5.79
C ILE A 163 -7.40 -11.91 5.11
N VAL A 164 -7.24 -13.22 4.96
CA VAL A 164 -8.27 -14.08 4.35
C VAL A 164 -9.55 -14.10 5.18
N LYS A 165 -9.44 -14.14 6.52
CA LYS A 165 -10.61 -14.10 7.42
C LYS A 165 -11.39 -12.81 7.23
N ARG A 166 -10.72 -11.65 7.27
CA ARG A 166 -11.36 -10.33 7.12
C ARG A 166 -11.96 -10.15 5.72
N ALA A 167 -11.27 -10.59 4.68
CA ALA A 167 -11.80 -10.55 3.32
C ALA A 167 -13.09 -11.38 3.18
N LYS A 168 -13.18 -12.56 3.82
CA LYS A 168 -14.41 -13.39 3.82
C LYS A 168 -15.56 -12.74 4.60
N GLU A 169 -15.26 -12.17 5.77
CA GLU A 169 -16.24 -11.44 6.58
C GLU A 169 -16.84 -10.25 5.81
N MET A 170 -15.98 -9.41 5.25
CA MET A 170 -16.40 -8.22 4.51
C MET A 170 -17.11 -8.56 3.20
N ARG A 171 -16.66 -9.59 2.48
CA ARG A 171 -17.38 -10.09 1.30
C ARG A 171 -18.83 -10.44 1.61
N LYS A 172 -19.07 -11.19 2.70
CA LYS A 172 -20.44 -11.54 3.13
C LYS A 172 -21.25 -10.29 3.44
N LYS A 173 -20.66 -9.32 4.13
CA LYS A 173 -21.29 -8.03 4.43
C LYS A 173 -21.66 -7.27 3.15
N TYR A 174 -20.77 -7.18 2.16
CA TYR A 174 -21.04 -6.50 0.90
C TYR A 174 -22.09 -7.21 0.06
N GLN A 175 -22.09 -8.55 0.03
CA GLN A 175 -23.14 -9.33 -0.62
C GLN A 175 -24.50 -9.08 0.01
N TYR A 176 -24.57 -9.07 1.35
CA TYR A 176 -25.79 -8.73 2.07
C TYR A 176 -26.30 -7.33 1.71
N LEU A 177 -25.41 -6.32 1.76
CA LEU A 177 -25.77 -4.95 1.39
C LEU A 177 -26.26 -4.84 -0.06
N LYS A 178 -25.62 -5.56 -0.99
CA LYS A 178 -26.01 -5.56 -2.41
C LYS A 178 -27.40 -6.15 -2.61
N THR A 179 -27.70 -7.28 -1.97
CA THR A 179 -29.00 -7.95 -2.07
C THR A 179 -30.13 -7.13 -1.46
N HIS A 180 -29.91 -6.56 -0.27
CA HIS A 180 -30.98 -5.98 0.54
C HIS A 180 -31.17 -4.46 0.38
N TYR A 181 -30.18 -3.73 -0.16
CA TYR A 181 -30.22 -2.27 -0.23
C TYR A 181 -29.94 -1.67 -1.62
N ALA A 182 -29.24 -2.37 -2.51
CA ALA A 182 -28.70 -1.75 -3.74
C ALA A 182 -29.69 -1.67 -4.91
N SER A 183 -30.97 -1.95 -4.69
CA SER A 183 -32.02 -1.90 -5.73
C SER A 183 -33.30 -1.34 -5.14
N ALA A 184 -34.06 -0.60 -5.95
CA ALA A 184 -35.39 -0.11 -5.57
C ALA A 184 -36.38 -1.24 -5.23
N LYS A 185 -36.11 -2.47 -5.71
CA LYS A 185 -36.92 -3.66 -5.42
C LYS A 185 -36.44 -4.44 -4.18
N ALA A 186 -35.36 -4.01 -3.55
CA ALA A 186 -34.83 -4.70 -2.39
C ALA A 186 -35.70 -4.43 -1.15
N ASP A 187 -35.75 -5.41 -0.24
CA ASP A 187 -36.60 -5.43 0.94
C ASP A 187 -36.25 -4.32 1.96
N LEU A 188 -34.99 -3.90 2.03
CA LEU A 188 -34.52 -2.83 2.92
C LEU A 188 -34.17 -1.54 2.16
N ALA A 189 -34.59 -1.42 0.90
CA ALA A 189 -34.32 -0.25 0.06
C ALA A 189 -34.84 1.06 0.66
N TYR A 190 -35.96 1.00 1.41
CA TYR A 190 -36.59 2.16 2.05
C TYR A 190 -35.65 2.85 3.06
N GLN A 191 -34.78 2.09 3.75
CA GLN A 191 -33.87 2.64 4.76
C GLN A 191 -32.86 3.62 4.15
N ILE A 192 -32.56 3.49 2.85
CA ILE A 192 -31.69 4.43 2.15
C ILE A 192 -32.37 5.79 1.98
N TYR A 193 -33.70 5.81 1.78
CA TYR A 193 -34.47 7.06 1.77
C TYR A 193 -34.50 7.69 3.16
N ASP A 194 -34.70 6.89 4.22
CA ASP A 194 -34.73 7.41 5.59
C ASP A 194 -33.40 8.07 5.99
N ILE A 195 -32.28 7.55 5.49
CA ILE A 195 -30.93 8.10 5.75
C ILE A 195 -30.65 9.35 4.92
N LEU A 196 -31.01 9.35 3.63
CA LEU A 196 -30.63 10.43 2.70
C LEU A 196 -31.69 11.55 2.62
N GLY A 197 -32.93 11.27 3.02
CA GLY A 197 -34.04 12.22 2.99
C GLY A 197 -34.22 12.87 1.62
N GLU A 198 -34.27 14.19 1.62
CA GLU A 198 -34.45 15.02 0.41
C GLU A 198 -33.29 14.91 -0.58
N CYS A 199 -32.11 14.43 -0.15
CA CYS A 199 -30.96 14.22 -1.02
C CYS A 199 -31.00 12.87 -1.76
N PHE A 200 -32.04 12.06 -1.55
CA PHE A 200 -32.17 10.78 -2.25
C PHE A 200 -32.51 10.97 -3.73
N ASP A 201 -31.77 10.28 -4.60
CA ASP A 201 -32.15 10.06 -5.98
C ASP A 201 -32.01 8.58 -6.37
N HIS A 202 -32.68 8.14 -7.44
CA HIS A 202 -32.56 6.77 -7.93
C HIS A 202 -31.17 6.40 -8.46
N SER A 203 -30.30 7.38 -8.71
CA SER A 203 -28.90 7.12 -9.12
C SER A 203 -28.08 6.55 -7.96
N VAL A 204 -28.49 6.80 -6.71
CA VAL A 204 -27.89 6.20 -5.50
C VAL A 204 -27.83 4.68 -5.61
N TYR A 205 -28.91 4.00 -6.04
CA TYR A 205 -28.91 2.54 -6.17
C TYR A 205 -27.91 2.05 -7.21
N LYS A 206 -27.81 2.71 -8.37
CA LYS A 206 -26.82 2.35 -9.40
C LYS A 206 -25.40 2.51 -8.88
N THR A 207 -25.14 3.60 -8.15
CA THR A 207 -23.84 3.88 -7.54
C THR A 207 -23.50 2.84 -6.48
N MET A 208 -24.44 2.53 -5.58
CA MET A 208 -24.28 1.51 -4.56
C MET A 208 -24.01 0.14 -5.17
N ASP A 209 -24.78 -0.26 -6.18
CA ASP A 209 -24.64 -1.55 -6.84
C ASP A 209 -23.24 -1.74 -7.44
N ARG A 210 -22.75 -0.71 -8.13
CA ARG A 210 -21.39 -0.65 -8.71
C ARG A 210 -20.32 -0.74 -7.64
N VAL A 211 -20.36 0.15 -6.63
CA VAL A 211 -19.35 0.19 -5.56
C VAL A 211 -19.32 -1.12 -4.76
N LEU A 212 -20.47 -1.72 -4.50
CA LEU A 212 -20.53 -3.01 -3.80
C LEU A 212 -20.01 -4.15 -4.67
N ALA A 213 -20.26 -4.14 -5.98
CA ALA A 213 -19.68 -5.12 -6.91
C ALA A 213 -18.15 -5.04 -6.94
N GLU A 214 -17.59 -3.83 -7.08
CA GLU A 214 -16.14 -3.58 -7.05
C GLU A 214 -15.51 -4.08 -5.74
N ARG A 215 -16.12 -3.77 -4.59
CA ARG A 215 -15.64 -4.24 -3.29
C ARG A 215 -15.68 -5.77 -3.14
N ILE A 216 -16.72 -6.42 -3.65
CA ILE A 216 -16.83 -7.89 -3.66
C ILE A 216 -15.72 -8.50 -4.52
N GLU A 217 -15.43 -7.91 -5.68
CA GLU A 217 -14.36 -8.35 -6.57
C GLU A 217 -12.99 -8.23 -5.90
N ILE A 218 -12.71 -7.09 -5.26
CA ILE A 218 -11.50 -6.88 -4.45
C ILE A 218 -11.38 -7.96 -3.36
N CYS A 219 -12.45 -8.23 -2.60
CA CYS A 219 -12.42 -9.30 -1.60
C CYS A 219 -12.13 -10.68 -2.23
N ASN A 220 -12.70 -11.00 -3.38
CA ASN A 220 -12.46 -12.27 -4.08
C ASN A 220 -11.00 -12.40 -4.55
N LYS A 221 -10.42 -11.32 -5.09
CA LYS A 221 -9.01 -11.23 -5.48
C LYS A 221 -8.11 -11.48 -4.27
N ILE A 222 -8.35 -10.79 -3.15
CA ILE A 222 -7.58 -10.96 -1.90
C ILE A 222 -7.68 -12.41 -1.41
N ILE A 223 -8.89 -12.97 -1.30
CA ILE A 223 -9.08 -14.37 -0.86
C ILE A 223 -8.28 -15.32 -1.76
N THR A 224 -8.32 -15.13 -3.07
CA THR A 224 -7.63 -16.02 -4.03
C THR A 224 -6.12 -15.96 -3.89
N ILE A 225 -5.55 -14.75 -3.87
CA ILE A 225 -4.10 -14.54 -3.79
C ILE A 225 -3.56 -15.00 -2.44
N PHE A 226 -4.15 -14.53 -1.34
CA PHE A 226 -3.62 -14.76 0.00
C PHE A 226 -3.89 -16.20 0.49
N SER A 227 -4.96 -16.87 0.03
CA SER A 227 -5.15 -18.30 0.34
C SER A 227 -4.13 -19.20 -0.38
N LYS A 228 -3.78 -18.86 -1.63
CA LYS A 228 -2.71 -19.55 -2.37
C LYS A 228 -1.34 -19.32 -1.73
N ALA A 229 -1.08 -18.09 -1.28
CA ALA A 229 0.15 -17.74 -0.59
C ALA A 229 0.30 -18.49 0.75
N ARG A 230 -0.81 -18.67 1.48
CA ARG A 230 -0.84 -19.44 2.73
C ARG A 230 -0.58 -20.94 2.53
N ASN A 231 -1.18 -21.52 1.49
CA ASN A 231 -1.10 -22.94 1.17
C ASN A 231 -0.50 -23.15 -0.23
N PRO A 232 0.83 -22.96 -0.39
CA PRO A 232 1.47 -23.22 -1.67
C PRO A 232 1.32 -24.70 -2.02
N LYS A 233 0.79 -25.00 -3.21
CA LYS A 233 0.82 -26.38 -3.72
C LYS A 233 2.29 -26.80 -3.86
N PRO A 234 2.66 -28.04 -3.52
CA PRO A 234 4.01 -28.53 -3.81
C PRO A 234 4.26 -28.42 -5.32
N ALA A 235 5.42 -27.86 -5.68
CA ALA A 235 5.86 -27.85 -7.06
C ALA A 235 5.97 -29.31 -7.53
N LYS A 236 5.33 -29.61 -8.67
CA LYS A 236 5.47 -30.91 -9.34
C LYS A 236 6.82 -31.02 -10.02
#